data_AF-A0A6B1YJ93-F1
#
_entry.id   AF-A0A6B1YJ93-F1
#
_cell.length_a   1.000
_cell.length_b   1.000
_cell.length_c   1.000
_cell.angle_alpha   90.00
_cell.angle_beta   90.00
_cell.angle_gamma   90.00
#
_symmetry.space_group_name_H-M   'P 1'
#
loop_
_entity.id
_entity.type
_entity.pdbx_description
1 polymer ?
#
loop_
_entity_poly.entity_id
_entity_poly.type
_entity_poly.pdbx_seq_one_letter_code
_entity_poly.pdbx_strand_id
1 'polypeptide(L)'
;MFRFDLHLERQRRFSERTFGPGSRAAGVIDHIRKELREIEENPDDLAEWIDVVILALDGAWRSGATPAQIIDALVAKQTKNEARTWPDWRTAPADRAIEHDRADEPVDDNTYFVMRNAGGAVFVKHGPFFVSQGGLTEDWGKNWKRIRAGSLKHARQVGEELLP
;
A
#
# COMPACT_ATOMS: atom_id res chain seq x y z
N MET A 1 30.44 7.03 -9.64
CA MET A 1 29.63 6.19 -8.73
C MET A 1 28.45 7.01 -8.25
N PHE A 2 27.23 6.48 -8.36
CA PHE A 2 26.03 7.16 -7.85
C PHE A 2 25.97 7.07 -6.32
N ARG A 3 25.60 8.17 -5.67
CA ARG A 3 25.48 8.30 -4.22
C ARG A 3 24.07 8.77 -3.89
N PHE A 4 23.24 7.82 -3.47
CA PHE A 4 21.80 8.07 -3.34
C PHE A 4 21.48 9.08 -2.24
N ASP A 5 22.25 9.07 -1.15
CA ASP A 5 22.22 10.07 -0.08
C ASP A 5 22.43 11.49 -0.62
N LEU A 6 23.47 11.71 -1.43
CA LEU A 6 23.77 13.00 -2.04
C LEU A 6 22.73 13.40 -3.09
N HIS A 7 22.15 12.43 -3.79
CA HIS A 7 21.07 12.66 -4.74
C HIS A 7 19.81 13.19 -4.03
N LEU A 8 19.40 12.56 -2.91
CA LEU A 8 18.26 13.00 -2.11
C LEU A 8 18.47 14.41 -1.55
N GLU A 9 19.68 14.74 -1.10
CA GLU A 9 20.00 16.12 -0.68
C GLU A 9 19.86 17.12 -1.83
N ARG A 10 20.42 16.81 -3.00
CA ARG A 10 20.31 17.67 -4.19
C ARG A 10 18.85 17.86 -4.59
N GLN A 11 18.06 16.79 -4.59
CA GLN A 11 16.65 16.81 -4.93
C GLN A 11 15.87 17.69 -3.95
N ARG A 12 16.05 17.50 -2.64
CA ARG A 12 15.43 18.32 -1.60
C ARG A 12 15.73 19.80 -1.78
N ARG A 13 17.00 20.18 -1.99
CA ARG A 13 17.41 21.58 -2.18
C ARG A 13 16.76 22.20 -3.42
N PHE A 14 16.65 21.45 -4.51
CA PHE A 14 15.94 21.90 -5.70
C PHE A 14 14.45 22.08 -5.42
N SER A 15 13.80 21.07 -4.85
CA SER A 15 12.37 21.06 -4.59
C SER A 15 11.92 22.17 -3.63
N GLU A 16 12.68 22.37 -2.54
CA GLU A 16 12.40 23.43 -1.56
C GLU A 16 12.53 24.83 -2.19
N ARG A 17 13.54 25.04 -3.03
CA ARG A 17 13.75 26.32 -3.73
C ARG A 17 12.67 26.58 -4.79
N THR A 18 12.24 25.55 -5.52
CA THR A 18 11.34 25.71 -6.67
C THR A 18 9.87 25.73 -6.25
N PHE A 19 9.47 24.84 -5.34
CA PHE A 19 8.07 24.61 -4.97
C PHE A 19 7.74 25.09 -3.54
N GLY A 20 8.74 25.61 -2.84
CA GLY A 20 8.61 26.16 -1.51
C GLY A 20 8.70 25.11 -0.39
N PRO A 21 8.78 25.59 0.87
CA PRO A 21 8.97 24.75 2.04
C PRO A 21 7.69 24.03 2.47
N GLY A 22 7.83 23.17 3.48
CA GLY A 22 6.73 22.46 4.14
C GLY A 22 6.36 21.13 3.49
N SER A 23 5.36 20.46 4.08
CA SER A 23 5.00 19.09 3.72
C SER A 23 4.45 18.96 2.30
N ARG A 24 3.66 19.94 1.82
CA ARG A 24 3.04 19.97 0.48
C ARG A 24 2.39 18.64 0.06
N ALA A 25 2.00 17.79 1.01
CA ALA A 25 1.65 16.39 0.74
C ALA A 25 0.46 16.27 -0.22
N ALA A 26 -0.55 17.12 -0.07
CA ALA A 26 -1.69 17.16 -0.98
C ALA A 26 -1.27 17.45 -2.43
N GLY A 27 -0.33 18.37 -2.66
CA GLY A 27 0.16 18.70 -4.00
C GLY A 27 1.03 17.60 -4.59
N VAL A 28 1.90 16.97 -3.79
CA VAL A 28 2.70 15.81 -4.25
C VAL A 28 1.80 14.64 -4.62
N ILE A 29 0.78 14.34 -3.80
CA ILE A 29 -0.19 13.26 -4.08
C ILE A 29 -1.00 13.56 -5.33
N ASP A 30 -1.44 14.81 -5.51
CA ASP A 30 -2.15 15.23 -6.72
C ASP A 30 -1.29 15.02 -7.97
N HIS A 31 -0.01 15.40 -7.91
CA HIS A 31 0.93 15.19 -9.01
C HIS A 31 1.16 13.72 -9.31
N ILE A 32 1.38 12.87 -8.29
CA ILE A 32 1.54 11.42 -8.47
C ILE A 32 0.32 10.83 -9.20
N ARG A 33 -0.91 11.25 -8.87
CA ARG A 33 -2.11 10.78 -9.58
C ARG A 33 -2.13 11.19 -11.05
N LYS A 34 -1.50 12.31 -11.39
CA LYS A 34 -1.38 12.79 -12.76
C LYS A 34 -0.38 11.93 -13.54
N GLU A 35 0.82 11.72 -12.99
CA GLU A 35 1.84 10.85 -13.59
C GLU A 35 1.37 9.41 -13.77
N LEU A 36 0.54 8.89 -12.85
CA LEU A 36 -0.04 7.55 -13.02
C LEU A 36 -0.94 7.45 -14.26
N ARG A 37 -1.60 8.55 -14.69
CA ARG A 37 -2.37 8.56 -15.94
C ARG A 37 -1.44 8.59 -17.16
N GLU A 38 -0.32 9.29 -17.06
CA GLU A 38 0.68 9.35 -18.14
C GLU A 38 1.33 7.96 -18.33
N ILE A 39 1.58 7.22 -17.24
CA ILE A 39 1.97 5.78 -17.28
C ILE A 39 0.87 4.90 -17.91
N GLU A 40 -0.41 5.13 -17.59
CA GLU A 40 -1.52 4.38 -18.21
C GLU A 40 -1.56 4.60 -19.74
N GLU A 41 -1.20 5.79 -20.22
CA GLU A 41 -1.14 6.12 -21.64
C GLU A 41 0.12 5.57 -22.33
N ASN A 42 1.27 5.55 -21.64
CA ASN A 42 2.55 5.12 -22.20
C ASN A 42 3.42 4.31 -21.21
N PRO A 43 3.01 3.07 -20.89
CA PRO A 43 3.64 2.29 -19.81
C PRO A 43 5.08 1.83 -20.13
N ASP A 44 5.47 1.85 -21.40
CA ASP A 44 6.81 1.48 -21.86
C ASP A 44 7.80 2.66 -21.80
N ASP A 45 7.34 3.87 -21.48
CA ASP A 45 8.20 5.02 -21.28
C ASP A 45 8.77 5.05 -19.86
N LEU A 46 10.08 4.83 -19.76
CA LEU A 46 10.81 4.85 -18.50
C LEU A 46 10.70 6.22 -17.80
N ALA A 47 10.58 7.33 -18.53
CA ALA A 47 10.52 8.66 -17.94
C ALA A 47 9.33 8.81 -16.99
N GLU A 48 8.16 8.33 -17.41
CA GLU A 48 6.91 8.39 -16.64
C GLU A 48 7.01 7.65 -15.30
N TRP A 49 7.67 6.49 -15.30
CA TRP A 49 7.97 5.76 -14.06
C TRP A 49 8.94 6.53 -13.16
N ILE A 50 9.95 7.19 -13.74
CA ILE A 50 10.92 7.98 -13.00
C ILE A 50 10.28 9.24 -12.39
N ASP A 51 9.28 9.84 -13.03
CA ASP A 51 8.56 10.99 -12.48
C ASP A 51 7.80 10.60 -11.20
N VAL A 52 7.16 9.43 -11.16
CA VAL A 52 6.58 8.88 -9.92
C VAL A 52 7.64 8.64 -8.84
N VAL A 53 8.81 8.09 -9.21
CA VAL A 53 9.92 7.88 -8.25
C VAL A 53 10.40 9.20 -7.66
N ILE A 54 10.60 10.22 -8.48
CA ILE A 54 11.03 11.56 -8.05
C ILE A 54 10.00 12.16 -7.10
N LEU A 55 8.70 12.09 -7.43
CA LEU A 55 7.64 12.62 -6.58
C LEU A 55 7.48 11.84 -5.27
N ALA A 56 7.63 10.51 -5.28
CA ALA A 56 7.60 9.70 -4.07
C ALA A 56 8.75 10.06 -3.10
N LEU A 57 9.96 10.26 -3.64
CA LEU A 57 11.11 10.74 -2.85
C LEU A 57 10.90 12.18 -2.36
N ASP A 58 10.24 13.02 -3.15
CA ASP A 58 9.86 14.37 -2.74
C ASP A 58 8.92 14.34 -1.53
N GLY A 59 7.86 13.52 -1.60
CA GLY A 59 6.95 13.28 -0.48
C GLY A 59 7.67 12.73 0.75
N ALA A 60 8.62 11.81 0.56
CA ALA A 60 9.36 11.20 1.65
C ALA A 60 10.19 12.22 2.44
N TRP A 61 10.99 13.08 1.80
CA TRP A 61 11.75 14.09 2.55
C TRP A 61 10.83 15.19 3.13
N ARG A 62 9.74 15.53 2.43
CA ARG A 62 8.76 16.51 2.92
C ARG A 62 7.98 16.05 4.16
N SER A 63 7.99 14.76 4.46
CA SER A 63 7.52 14.23 5.75
C SER A 63 8.41 14.62 6.95
N GLY A 64 9.59 15.20 6.69
CA GLY A 64 10.60 15.53 7.68
C GLY A 64 11.74 14.50 7.75
N ALA A 65 11.67 13.43 6.95
CA ALA A 65 12.71 12.40 6.93
C ALA A 65 14.03 12.92 6.33
N THR A 66 15.13 12.53 6.95
CA THR A 66 16.49 12.73 6.43
C THR A 66 16.80 11.74 5.30
N PRO A 67 17.79 12.03 4.43
CA PRO A 67 18.25 11.08 3.43
C PRO A 67 18.58 9.68 3.99
N ALA A 68 19.25 9.62 5.14
CA ALA A 68 19.56 8.35 5.81
C ALA A 68 18.28 7.59 6.20
N GLN A 69 17.30 8.26 6.82
CA GLN A 69 16.04 7.63 7.19
C GLN A 69 15.24 7.13 5.97
N ILE A 70 15.29 7.85 4.85
CA ILE A 70 14.64 7.42 3.60
C ILE A 70 15.31 6.16 3.06
N ILE A 71 16.64 6.13 3.04
CA ILE A 71 17.42 4.97 2.59
C ILE A 71 17.14 3.76 3.49
N ASP A 72 17.21 3.94 4.81
CA ASP A 72 16.95 2.88 5.78
C ASP A 72 15.51 2.35 5.64
N ALA A 73 14.53 3.24 5.47
CA ALA A 73 13.13 2.85 5.27
C ALA A 73 12.94 2.09 3.95
N LEU A 74 13.59 2.50 2.87
CA LEU A 74 13.55 1.83 1.58
C LEU A 74 14.13 0.42 1.68
N VAL A 75 15.32 0.28 2.28
CA VAL A 75 15.99 -1.01 2.48
C VAL A 75 15.16 -1.92 3.39
N ALA A 76 14.71 -1.42 4.54
CA ALA A 76 13.91 -2.20 5.48
C ALA A 76 12.58 -2.66 4.86
N LYS A 77 11.95 -1.80 4.05
CA LYS A 77 10.71 -2.15 3.35
C LYS A 77 10.95 -3.23 2.29
N GLN A 78 12.06 -3.16 1.55
CA GLN A 78 12.44 -4.18 0.59
C GLN A 78 12.70 -5.53 1.28
N THR A 79 13.51 -5.55 2.34
CA THR A 79 13.76 -6.77 3.14
C THR A 79 12.45 -7.35 3.69
N LYS A 80 11.54 -6.51 4.18
CA LYS A 80 10.22 -6.96 4.65
C LYS A 80 9.39 -7.56 3.52
N ASN A 81 9.47 -7.03 2.31
CA ASN A 81 8.74 -7.57 1.16
C ASN A 81 9.32 -8.91 0.69
N GLU A 82 10.64 -9.06 0.70
CA GLU A 82 11.34 -10.32 0.36
C GLU A 82 11.07 -11.44 1.37
N ALA A 83 10.86 -11.09 2.65
CA ALA A 83 10.56 -12.05 3.71
C ALA A 83 9.09 -12.51 3.76
N ARG A 84 8.22 -11.97 2.90
CA ARG A 84 6.80 -12.35 2.85
C ARG A 84 6.58 -13.58 1.98
N THR A 85 5.51 -14.31 2.27
CA THR A 85 4.97 -15.31 1.36
C THR A 85 4.12 -14.62 0.29
N TRP A 86 4.38 -14.96 -0.97
CA TRP A 86 3.66 -14.44 -2.12
C TRP A 86 3.07 -15.61 -2.91
N PRO A 87 1.86 -15.46 -3.48
CA PRO A 87 1.30 -16.49 -4.36
C PRO A 87 2.09 -16.59 -5.67
N ASP A 88 1.97 -17.72 -6.37
CA ASP A 88 2.60 -17.89 -7.70
C ASP A 88 1.96 -16.91 -8.69
N TRP A 89 2.78 -15.96 -9.17
CA TRP A 89 2.37 -14.93 -10.12
C TRP A 89 1.77 -15.50 -11.41
N ARG A 90 2.12 -16.73 -11.81
CA ARG A 90 1.56 -17.39 -13.00
C ARG A 90 0.08 -17.73 -12.85
N THR A 91 -0.40 -17.78 -11.63
CA THR A 91 -1.81 -18.09 -11.31
C THR A 91 -2.63 -16.84 -11.03
N ALA A 92 -2.00 -15.67 -10.99
CA ALA A 92 -2.66 -14.39 -10.78
C ALA A 92 -3.01 -13.73 -12.15
N PRO A 93 -4.10 -12.95 -12.23
CA PRO A 93 -4.37 -12.12 -13.39
C PRO A 93 -3.24 -11.11 -13.62
N ALA A 94 -2.76 -10.99 -14.85
CA ALA A 94 -1.63 -10.11 -15.20
C ALA A 94 -1.95 -8.61 -15.03
N ASP A 95 -3.23 -8.25 -15.03
CA ASP A 95 -3.76 -6.89 -14.89
C ASP A 95 -4.17 -6.54 -13.45
N ARG A 96 -3.87 -7.41 -12.48
CA ARG A 96 -4.25 -7.22 -11.08
C ARG A 96 -3.05 -7.25 -10.16
N ALA A 97 -3.15 -6.50 -9.07
CA ALA A 97 -2.16 -6.52 -8.02
C ALA A 97 -2.08 -7.91 -7.37
N ILE A 98 -0.85 -8.41 -7.25
CA ILE A 98 -0.55 -9.56 -6.39
C ILE A 98 -0.30 -9.02 -4.99
N GLU A 99 -1.00 -9.58 -4.01
CA GLU A 99 -0.80 -9.27 -2.59
C GLU A 99 -0.11 -10.43 -1.88
N HIS A 100 0.67 -10.11 -0.84
CA HIS A 100 1.30 -11.12 0.00
C HIS A 100 0.28 -11.82 0.90
N ASP A 101 0.57 -13.05 1.31
CA ASP A 101 -0.27 -13.80 2.23
C ASP A 101 -0.23 -13.16 3.63
N ARG A 102 -1.43 -12.85 4.17
CA ARG A 102 -1.59 -12.18 5.47
C ARG A 102 -2.08 -13.11 6.57
N ALA A 103 -2.08 -14.43 6.34
CA ALA A 103 -2.58 -15.42 7.30
C ALA A 103 -1.84 -15.35 8.64
N ASP A 104 -0.53 -15.09 8.60
CA ASP A 104 0.34 -15.08 9.79
C ASP A 104 0.55 -13.67 10.38
N GLU A 105 0.01 -12.62 9.76
CA GLU A 105 0.07 -11.27 10.35
C GLU A 105 -0.81 -11.18 11.61
N PRO A 106 -0.37 -10.48 12.68
CA PRO A 106 -1.20 -10.24 13.85
C PRO A 106 -2.54 -9.60 13.48
N VAL A 107 -3.60 -10.05 14.15
CA VAL A 107 -4.90 -9.37 14.07
C VAL A 107 -4.85 -8.16 14.99
N ASP A 108 -4.90 -6.96 14.42
CA ASP A 108 -4.90 -5.68 15.13
C ASP A 108 -6.12 -4.83 14.76
N ASP A 109 -6.17 -3.58 15.22
CA ASP A 109 -7.32 -2.69 15.03
C ASP A 109 -7.63 -2.31 13.57
N ASN A 110 -6.67 -2.46 12.66
CA ASN A 110 -6.85 -2.23 11.22
C ASN A 110 -7.18 -3.53 10.46
N THR A 111 -7.34 -4.65 11.18
CA THR A 111 -7.74 -5.93 10.59
C THR A 111 -9.26 -6.07 10.64
N TYR A 112 -9.85 -6.49 9.53
CA TYR A 112 -11.28 -6.81 9.42
C TYR A 112 -11.45 -8.17 8.75
N PHE A 113 -12.59 -8.80 8.99
CA PHE A 113 -13.00 -10.04 8.36
C PHE A 113 -14.29 -9.78 7.59
N VAL A 114 -14.31 -10.17 6.32
CA VAL A 114 -15.46 -9.99 5.43
C VAL A 114 -15.94 -11.32 4.86
N MET A 115 -17.25 -11.44 4.68
CA MET A 115 -17.87 -12.64 4.11
C MET A 115 -19.14 -12.23 3.36
N ARG A 116 -19.39 -12.85 2.21
CA ARG A 116 -20.64 -12.68 1.47
C ARG A 116 -21.51 -13.90 1.70
N ASN A 117 -22.71 -13.68 2.22
CA ASN A 117 -23.63 -14.76 2.49
C ASN A 117 -24.31 -15.26 1.21
N ALA A 118 -25.06 -16.36 1.30
CA ALA A 118 -25.82 -16.91 0.18
C ALA A 118 -26.88 -15.94 -0.40
N GLY A 119 -27.30 -14.93 0.38
CA GLY A 119 -28.21 -13.87 -0.07
C GLY A 119 -27.50 -12.69 -0.75
N GLY A 120 -26.18 -12.76 -0.98
CA GLY A 120 -25.39 -11.74 -1.65
C GLY A 120 -24.94 -10.57 -0.76
N ALA A 121 -25.32 -10.54 0.53
CA ALA A 121 -24.97 -9.45 1.44
C ALA A 121 -23.56 -9.62 2.01
N VAL A 122 -22.77 -8.53 2.03
CA VAL A 122 -21.44 -8.48 2.62
C VAL A 122 -21.49 -8.11 4.11
N PHE A 123 -21.00 -9.04 4.92
CA PHE A 123 -20.81 -8.88 6.36
C PHE A 123 -19.37 -8.48 6.66
N VAL A 124 -19.21 -7.70 7.73
CA VAL A 124 -17.91 -7.22 8.20
C VAL A 124 -17.83 -7.41 9.70
N LYS A 125 -16.71 -7.94 10.19
CA LYS A 125 -16.35 -7.99 11.61
C LYS A 125 -14.99 -7.31 11.82
N HIS A 126 -14.88 -6.52 12.88
CA HIS A 126 -13.61 -5.97 13.34
C HIS A 126 -12.72 -7.11 13.86
N GLY A 127 -11.42 -7.04 13.61
CA GLY A 127 -10.46 -8.12 13.82
C GLY A 127 -10.43 -8.65 15.25
N PRO A 128 -10.08 -7.82 16.26
CA PRO A 128 -10.11 -8.21 17.66
C PRO A 128 -11.45 -8.82 18.09
N PHE A 129 -12.56 -8.26 17.63
CA PHE A 129 -13.90 -8.81 17.91
C PHE A 129 -14.12 -10.17 17.23
N PHE A 130 -13.68 -10.34 15.98
CA PHE A 130 -13.78 -11.61 15.26
C PHE A 130 -13.02 -12.72 15.99
N VAL A 131 -11.81 -12.41 16.45
CA VAL A 131 -10.96 -13.34 17.21
C VAL A 131 -11.58 -13.65 18.58
N SER A 132 -12.08 -12.65 19.30
CA SER A 132 -12.68 -12.87 20.62
C SER A 132 -13.94 -13.73 20.59
N GLN A 133 -14.60 -13.83 19.44
CA GLN A 133 -15.74 -14.73 19.23
C GLN A 133 -15.34 -16.14 18.79
N GLY A 134 -14.04 -16.45 18.69
CA GLY A 134 -13.56 -17.76 18.21
C GLY A 134 -13.47 -17.87 16.69
N GLY A 135 -13.52 -16.76 15.94
CA GLY A 135 -13.57 -16.80 14.48
C GLY A 135 -12.33 -17.37 13.79
N LEU A 136 -11.19 -17.50 14.48
CA LEU A 136 -10.01 -18.19 13.94
C LEU A 136 -9.95 -19.68 14.32
N THR A 137 -10.76 -20.12 15.27
CA THR A 137 -10.70 -21.47 15.84
C THR A 137 -11.93 -22.30 15.54
N GLU A 138 -13.08 -21.67 15.31
CA GLU A 138 -14.35 -22.32 15.07
C GLU A 138 -14.70 -22.42 13.58
N ASP A 139 -15.48 -23.45 13.22
CA ASP A 139 -15.81 -23.75 11.82
C ASP A 139 -16.53 -22.61 11.09
N TRP A 140 -17.39 -21.85 11.79
CA TRP A 140 -18.13 -20.74 11.19
C TRP A 140 -17.21 -19.62 10.69
N GLY A 141 -15.98 -19.53 11.23
CA GLY A 141 -14.98 -18.54 10.87
C GLY A 141 -14.27 -18.83 9.54
N LYS A 142 -14.29 -20.08 9.07
CA LYS A 142 -13.52 -20.54 7.89
C LYS A 142 -13.89 -19.82 6.58
N ASN A 143 -15.13 -19.37 6.45
CA ASN A 143 -15.63 -18.69 5.25
C ASN A 143 -15.42 -17.16 5.26
N TRP A 144 -14.69 -16.64 6.25
CA TRP A 144 -14.39 -15.22 6.35
C TRP A 144 -13.01 -14.90 5.81
N LYS A 145 -12.94 -13.89 4.93
CA LYS A 145 -11.70 -13.40 4.35
C LYS A 145 -11.13 -12.27 5.20
N ARG A 146 -9.89 -12.42 5.64
CA ARG A 146 -9.16 -11.35 6.35
C ARG A 146 -8.75 -10.25 5.37
N ILE A 147 -9.01 -8.99 5.73
CA ILE A 147 -8.62 -7.80 4.97
C ILE A 147 -8.05 -6.71 5.90
N ARG A 148 -7.35 -5.74 5.32
CA ARG A 148 -6.96 -4.49 5.99
C ARG A 148 -7.90 -3.37 5.57
N ALA A 149 -8.36 -2.57 6.51
CA ALA A 149 -9.14 -1.37 6.21
C ALA A 149 -8.97 -0.33 7.33
N GLY A 150 -9.29 0.92 7.03
CA GLY A 150 -9.26 2.02 8.02
C GLY A 150 -10.59 2.25 8.73
N SER A 151 -11.66 1.56 8.34
CA SER A 151 -12.98 1.65 8.98
C SER A 151 -13.87 0.49 8.56
N LEU A 152 -14.98 0.25 9.29
CA LEU A 152 -16.02 -0.71 8.91
C LEU A 152 -16.63 -0.40 7.53
N LYS A 153 -16.80 0.89 7.20
CA LYS A 153 -17.35 1.31 5.91
C LYS A 153 -16.39 0.95 4.76
N HIS A 154 -15.10 1.25 4.93
CA HIS A 154 -14.08 0.89 3.95
C HIS A 154 -13.96 -0.63 3.82
N ALA A 155 -13.95 -1.37 4.94
CA ALA A 155 -13.93 -2.83 4.93
C ALA A 155 -15.11 -3.43 4.16
N ARG A 156 -16.32 -2.86 4.29
CA ARG A 156 -17.48 -3.32 3.51
C ARG A 156 -17.27 -3.08 2.01
N GLN A 157 -16.81 -1.90 1.61
CA GLN A 157 -16.54 -1.60 0.20
C GLN A 157 -15.53 -2.59 -0.39
N VAL A 158 -14.42 -2.84 0.31
CA VAL A 158 -13.42 -3.85 -0.09
C VAL A 158 -14.07 -5.22 -0.21
N GLY A 159 -14.94 -5.60 0.73
CA GLY A 159 -15.67 -6.87 0.68
C GLY A 159 -16.59 -7.00 -0.53
N GLU A 160 -17.25 -5.93 -0.97
CA GLU A 160 -18.11 -5.94 -2.18
C GLU A 160 -17.30 -6.17 -3.46
N GLU A 161 -16.08 -5.63 -3.52
CA GLU A 161 -15.18 -5.74 -4.68
C GLU A 161 -14.41 -7.08 -4.69
N LEU A 162 -14.03 -7.58 -3.51
CA LEU A 162 -13.12 -8.71 -3.34
C LEU A 162 -13.81 -10.08 -3.31
N LEU A 163 -15.07 -10.12 -2.89
CA LEU A 163 -15.82 -11.37 -2.71
C LEU A 163 -16.68 -11.64 -3.95
N PRO A 164 -16.74 -12.90 -4.43
CA PRO A 164 -17.53 -13.31 -5.58
C PRO A 164 -19.03 -13.09 -5.38
#